data_AF-A0A4C1XX77-F1
#
_entry.id   AF-A0A4C1XX77-F1
#
_cell.length_a   1.000
_cell.length_b   1.000
_cell.length_c   1.000
_cell.angle_alpha   90.00
_cell.angle_beta   90.00
_cell.angle_gamma   90.00
#
_symmetry.space_group_name_H-M   'P 1'
#
loop_
_entity.id
_entity.type
_entity.pdbx_description
1 polymer ?
#
loop_
_entity_poly.entity_id
_entity_poly.type
_entity_poly.pdbx_seq_one_letter_code
_entity_poly.pdbx_strand_id
1 'polypeptide(L)'
;MLHHVNTIFQAAKRTNKFLKEKNVELMSNAAYSPDLPPCDFYLFAKIKNQLRDQRFSSPEEAVKEKEKDVFQVTNKEWLNVFKIGFFV
;
A
#
# COMPACT_ATOMS: atom_id res chain seq x y z
N MET A 1 13.49 -0.84 4.80
CA MET A 1 12.43 -0.67 5.83
C MET A 1 11.07 -0.84 5.17
N LEU A 2 10.31 -1.87 5.56
CA LEU A 2 8.99 -2.18 5.01
C LEU A 2 7.89 -1.89 6.06
N HIS A 3 6.85 -1.16 5.65
CA HIS A 3 5.66 -0.87 6.46
C HIS A 3 4.44 -1.59 5.89
N HIS A 4 3.91 -2.59 6.61
CA HIS A 4 2.74 -3.38 6.20
C HIS A 4 1.84 -3.67 7.42
N VAL A 5 0.53 -3.80 7.21
CA VAL A 5 -0.42 -4.18 8.28
C VAL A 5 -0.06 -5.55 8.84
N ASN A 6 0.03 -5.68 10.16
CA ASN A 6 0.29 -6.96 10.81
C ASN A 6 -0.96 -7.86 10.73
N THR A 7 -1.16 -8.54 9.60
CA THR A 7 -2.20 -9.55 9.44
C THR A 7 -1.64 -10.94 9.71
N ILE A 8 -2.51 -11.90 10.06
CA ILE A 8 -2.13 -13.28 10.42
C ILE A 8 -1.33 -13.97 9.29
N PHE A 9 -1.59 -13.59 8.03
CA PHE A 9 -0.88 -14.07 6.86
C PHE A 9 0.55 -13.51 6.72
N GLN A 10 0.77 -12.27 7.13
CA GLN A 10 2.05 -11.56 7.00
C GLN A 10 2.98 -11.82 8.19
N ALA A 11 2.39 -12.08 9.36
CA ALA A 11 3.10 -12.64 10.52
C ALA A 11 3.46 -14.12 10.35
N ALA A 12 3.04 -14.77 9.25
CA ALA A 12 3.32 -16.18 9.02
C ALA A 12 4.83 -16.44 8.94
N LYS A 13 5.25 -17.56 9.53
CA LYS A 13 6.64 -18.01 9.63
C LYS A 13 7.39 -18.02 8.29
N ARG A 14 6.68 -18.33 7.19
CA ARG A 14 7.25 -18.35 5.83
C ARG A 14 7.61 -16.95 5.34
N THR A 15 6.73 -15.97 5.53
CA THR A 15 6.96 -14.56 5.16
C THR A 15 8.14 -13.99 5.95
N ASN A 16 8.17 -14.20 7.27
CA ASN A 16 9.26 -13.75 8.13
C ASN A 16 10.62 -14.40 7.76
N LYS A 17 10.63 -15.66 7.34
CA LYS A 17 11.85 -16.34 6.88
C LYS A 17 12.37 -15.69 5.60
N PHE A 18 11.51 -15.47 4.62
CA PHE A 18 11.87 -14.83 3.35
C PHE A 18 12.41 -13.40 3.55
N LEU A 19 11.75 -12.61 4.41
CA LEU A 19 12.19 -11.23 4.69
C LEU A 19 13.57 -11.19 5.35
N LYS A 20 13.85 -12.12 6.26
CA LYS A 20 15.19 -12.29 6.85
C LYS A 20 16.23 -12.70 5.81
N GLU A 21 15.92 -13.66 4.94
CA GLU A 21 16.81 -14.07 3.84
C GLU A 21 17.13 -12.92 2.87
N LYS A 22 16.19 -11.98 2.70
CA LYS A 22 16.37 -10.81 1.85
C LYS A 22 16.92 -9.57 2.57
N ASN A 23 17.30 -9.70 3.85
CA ASN A 23 17.76 -8.58 4.69
C ASN A 23 16.78 -7.38 4.69
N VAL A 24 15.47 -7.66 4.61
CA VAL A 24 14.44 -6.61 4.65
C VAL A 24 14.11 -6.30 6.09
N GLU A 25 14.45 -5.09 6.52
CA GLU A 25 14.07 -4.60 7.84
C GLU A 25 12.56 -4.33 7.91
N LEU A 26 11.89 -4.98 8.86
CA LEU A 26 10.48 -4.80 9.16
C LEU A 26 10.33 -3.68 10.20
N MET A 27 9.47 -2.71 9.90
CA MET A 27 9.04 -1.78 10.93
C MET A 27 7.99 -2.45 11.83
N SER A 28 8.19 -2.40 13.15
CA SER A 28 7.22 -2.90 14.11
C SER A 28 5.96 -2.04 14.05
N ASN A 29 4.88 -2.56 13.47
CA ASN A 29 3.57 -1.94 13.54
C ASN A 29 2.78 -2.62 14.67
N ALA A 30 2.20 -1.86 15.61
CA ALA A 30 1.40 -2.46 16.66
C ALA A 30 0.26 -3.26 16.02
N ALA A 31 -0.06 -4.44 16.55
CA ALA A 31 -1.21 -5.18 16.08
C ALA A 31 -2.44 -4.29 16.24
N TYR A 32 -3.12 -3.97 15.13
CA TYR A 32 -4.25 -3.04 15.08
C TYR A 32 -3.91 -1.56 15.43
N SER A 33 -2.66 -1.11 15.21
CA SER A 33 -2.38 0.34 15.26
C SER A 33 -3.27 1.05 14.23
N PRO A 34 -3.92 2.16 14.58
CA PRO A 34 -4.74 2.93 13.65
C PRO A 34 -3.93 3.62 12.54
N ASP A 35 -2.60 3.46 12.55
CA ASP A 35 -1.69 3.89 11.48
C ASP A 35 -1.89 3.03 10.24
N LEU A 36 -2.99 3.34 9.54
CA LEU A 36 -3.28 2.82 8.22
C LEU A 36 -2.05 3.13 7.34
N PRO A 37 -1.47 2.12 6.66
CA PRO A 37 -0.39 2.35 5.72
C PRO A 37 -0.76 3.45 4.73
N PRO A 38 0.24 4.19 4.21
CA PRO A 38 0.09 5.11 3.06
C PRO A 38 -0.80 4.59 1.92
N CYS A 39 -0.73 3.27 1.69
CA CYS A 39 -1.58 2.61 0.70
C CYS A 39 -3.08 2.69 1.04
N ASP A 40 -3.45 2.44 2.29
CA ASP A 40 -4.84 2.33 2.73
C ASP A 40 -5.52 3.68 2.88
N PHE A 41 -4.85 4.71 3.42
CA PHE A 41 -5.47 6.02 3.62
C PHE A 41 -5.40 6.95 2.41
N TYR A 42 -4.37 6.84 1.57
CA TYR A 42 -4.14 7.77 0.46
C TYR A 42 -4.24 7.10 -0.91
N LEU A 43 -3.42 6.07 -1.18
CA LEU A 43 -3.31 5.52 -2.52
C LEU A 43 -4.63 4.92 -3.00
N PHE A 44 -5.28 4.08 -2.18
CA PHE A 44 -6.55 3.47 -2.57
C PHE A 44 -7.69 4.50 -2.66
N ALA A 45 -7.70 5.54 -1.82
CA ALA A 45 -8.67 6.62 -1.93
C ALA A 45 -8.50 7.39 -3.25
N LYS A 46 -7.26 7.72 -3.63
CA LYS A 46 -6.94 8.41 -4.89
C LYS A 46 -7.36 7.58 -6.11
N ILE A 47 -6.96 6.32 -6.16
CA ILE A 47 -7.33 5.40 -7.26
C ILE A 47 -8.85 5.25 -7.34
N LYS A 48 -9.55 5.02 -6.21
CA LYS A 48 -11.02 4.91 -6.21
C LYS A 48 -11.70 6.18 -6.71
N ASN A 49 -11.15 7.35 -6.42
CA ASN A 49 -11.68 8.62 -6.93
C ASN A 49 -11.46 8.79 -8.43
N GLN A 50 -10.32 8.33 -8.97
CA GLN A 50 -10.04 8.37 -10.41
C GLN A 50 -10.91 7.38 -11.20
N LEU A 51 -11.12 6.19 -10.66
CA LEU A 51 -11.98 5.16 -11.25
C LEU A 51 -13.47 5.37 -10.95
N ARG A 52 -13.83 6.47 -10.29
CA ARG A 52 -15.21 6.74 -9.90
C ARG A 52 -16.09 6.87 -11.15
N ASP A 53 -17.27 6.28 -11.08
CA ASP A 53 -18.29 6.29 -12.14
C ASP A 53 -17.86 5.61 -13.46
N GLN A 54 -16.69 4.97 -13.50
CA GLN A 54 -16.28 4.11 -14.60
C GLN A 54 -16.92 2.71 -14.46
N ARG A 55 -17.35 2.15 -15.59
CA ARG A 55 -17.78 0.75 -15.68
C ARG A 55 -16.84 0.01 -16.61
N PHE A 56 -16.30 -1.09 -16.13
CA PHE A 56 -15.43 -1.96 -16.91
C PHE A 56 -16.22 -3.17 -17.39
N SER A 57 -15.98 -3.55 -18.64
CA SER A 57 -16.60 -4.73 -19.25
C SER A 57 -15.87 -6.01 -18.89
N SER A 58 -14.60 -5.92 -18.45
CA SER A 58 -13.81 -7.06 -18.01
C SER A 58 -12.80 -6.70 -16.89
N PRO A 59 -12.31 -7.70 -16.14
CA PRO A 59 -11.25 -7.49 -15.14
C PRO A 59 -9.95 -6.92 -15.75
N GLU A 60 -9.58 -7.34 -16.96
CA GLU A 60 -8.37 -6.90 -17.65
C GLU A 60 -8.41 -5.40 -17.96
N GLU A 61 -9.59 -4.90 -18.34
CA GLU A 61 -9.82 -3.48 -18.58
C GLU A 61 -9.64 -2.68 -17.28
N ALA A 62 -10.21 -3.17 -16.18
CA ALA A 62 -10.09 -2.54 -14.87
C ALA A 62 -8.63 -2.52 -14.36
N VAL A 63 -7.88 -3.61 -14.58
CA VAL A 63 -6.45 -3.69 -14.21
C VAL A 63 -5.63 -2.71 -15.03
N LYS A 64 -5.84 -2.65 -16.34
CA LYS A 64 -5.12 -1.73 -17.22
C LYS A 64 -5.35 -0.26 -16.84
N GLU A 65 -6.58 0.12 -16.49
CA GLU A 65 -6.87 1.48 -16.06
C GLU A 65 -6.25 1.80 -14.71
N LYS A 66 -6.38 0.89 -13.74
CA LYS A 66 -5.72 0.99 -12.43
C LYS A 66 -4.20 1.15 -12.55
N GLU A 67 -3.56 0.40 -13.46
CA GLU A 67 -2.10 0.49 -13.65
C GLU A 67 -1.69 1.90 -14.07
N LYS A 68 -2.40 2.52 -15.02
CA LYS A 68 -2.11 3.91 -15.43
C LYS A 68 -2.17 4.88 -14.26
N ASP A 69 -3.18 4.74 -13.39
CA ASP A 69 -3.38 5.64 -12.26
C ASP A 69 -2.30 5.48 -11.18
N VAL A 70 -1.87 4.24 -10.91
CA VAL A 70 -0.78 3.96 -9.97
C VAL A 70 0.53 4.61 -10.45
N PHE A 71 0.81 4.57 -11.77
CA PHE A 71 2.03 5.16 -12.34
C PHE A 71 2.01 6.70 -12.43
N GLN A 72 0.85 7.35 -12.25
CA GLN A 72 0.75 8.82 -12.22
C GLN A 72 1.12 9.42 -10.86
N VAL A 73 1.21 8.62 -9.79
CA VAL A 73 1.59 9.12 -8.47
C VAL A 73 3.07 9.51 -8.46
N THR A 74 3.36 10.79 -8.28
CA THR A 74 4.74 11.29 -8.35
C THR A 74 5.54 10.97 -7.08
N ASN A 75 6.88 10.92 -7.19
CA ASN A 75 7.76 10.74 -6.02
C ASN A 75 7.53 11.83 -4.95
N LYS A 76 7.17 13.06 -5.35
CA LYS A 76 6.88 14.16 -4.43
C LYS A 76 5.60 13.90 -3.64
N GLU A 77 4.56 13.39 -4.29
CA GLU A 77 3.32 13.00 -3.60
C GLU A 77 3.57 11.88 -2.60
N TRP A 78 4.32 10.83 -3.00
CA TRP A 78 4.71 9.75 -2.09
C TRP A 78 5.45 10.28 -0.86
N LEU A 79 6.47 11.12 -1.06
CA LEU A 79 7.23 11.72 0.04
C LEU A 79 6.35 12.53 1.00
N ASN A 80 5.35 13.25 0.50
CA ASN A 80 4.41 13.98 1.34
C ASN A 80 3.52 13.04 2.16
N VAL A 81 3.00 11.98 1.54
CA VAL A 81 2.15 10.99 2.22
C VAL A 81 2.93 10.27 3.32
N PHE A 82 4.19 9.89 3.05
CA PHE A 82 5.06 9.30 4.06
C PHE A 82 5.33 10.28 5.20
N LYS A 83 5.54 11.57 4.94
CA LYS A 83 5.70 12.58 6.00
C LYS A 83 4.44 12.79 6.84
N ILE A 84 3.25 12.61 6.28
CA ILE A 84 1.99 12.77 7.03
C ILE A 84 1.73 11.54 7.91
N GLY A 85 2.00 10.33 7.41
CA GLY A 85 1.73 9.09 8.12
C GLY A 85 2.79 8.66 9.14
N PHE A 86 3.98 9.28 9.16
CA PHE A 86 5.09 8.91 10.05
C PHE A 86 5.31 9.87 11.25
N PHE A 87 4.54 10.96 11.34
CA PHE A 87 4.68 11.99 12.37
C PHE A 87 3.47 12.08 13.32
N VAL A 88 2.71 10.98 13.46
CA VAL A 88 1.71 10.82 14.52
C VAL A 88 2.23 9.83 15.55
#